data_AF-A0A8T4EHB4-F1
#
_entry.id   AF-A0A8T4EHB4-F1
#
_cell.length_a   1.000
_cell.length_b   1.000
_cell.length_c   1.000
_cell.angle_alpha   90.00
_cell.angle_beta   90.00
_cell.angle_gamma   90.00
#
_symmetry.space_group_name_H-M   'P 1'
#
loop_
_entity.id
_entity.type
_entity.pdbx_description
1 polymer ?
#
loop_
_entity_poly.entity_id
_entity_poly.type
_entity_poly.pdbx_seq_one_letter_code
_entity_poly.pdbx_strand_id
1 'polypeptide(L)'
;MEDTLLKQARALYKDRIRIVLSTLLIIFAVTFYIFYSPNVLGLRPDPPNTLPGGWIQGLEVVTSFNTIGFLIALALMVLTFRFWSWAFLPGPASTYTLSILEGILGPKTSVKQLIGKRFRITLDNGLQFDVACLIKEKGTDEWFTYRLSSKIVQGNDVDDFRKIALRHGLSFKNHRFVTSVSSDELLNRTFLFTKALLIANFPL
;
A
#
# COMPACT_ATOMS: atom_id res chain seq x y z
N MET A 1 11.95 22.40 8.67
CA MET A 1 11.43 21.42 9.65
C MET A 1 10.69 20.25 8.96
N GLU A 2 10.07 20.50 7.81
CA GLU A 2 9.35 19.50 7.00
C GLU A 2 10.24 18.35 6.48
N ASP A 3 11.43 18.67 5.97
CA ASP A 3 12.39 17.67 5.51
C ASP A 3 12.82 16.64 6.56
N THR A 4 12.84 17.01 7.84
CA THR A 4 13.31 16.11 8.89
C THR A 4 12.31 14.99 9.17
N LEU A 5 10.99 15.27 9.07
CA LEU A 5 9.94 14.27 9.28
C LEU A 5 9.94 13.23 8.16
N LEU A 6 10.09 13.66 6.90
CA LEU A 6 10.17 12.75 5.77
C LEU A 6 11.46 11.92 5.79
N LYS A 7 12.59 12.51 6.19
CA LYS A 7 13.86 11.77 6.40
C LYS A 7 13.72 10.71 7.50
N GLN A 8 13.10 11.04 8.62
CA GLN A 8 12.82 10.10 9.70
C GLN A 8 11.86 8.99 9.26
N ALA A 9 10.78 9.33 8.55
CA ALA A 9 9.84 8.37 8.00
C ALA A 9 10.53 7.38 7.04
N ARG A 10 11.45 7.88 6.19
CA ARG A 10 12.25 7.05 5.27
C ARG A 10 13.13 6.07 6.03
N ALA A 11 13.83 6.53 7.07
CA ALA A 11 14.67 5.67 7.90
C ALA A 11 13.83 4.58 8.58
N LEU A 12 12.74 4.97 9.24
CA LEU A 12 11.81 4.04 9.90
C LEU A 12 11.23 3.01 8.93
N TYR A 13 10.86 3.42 7.71
CA TYR A 13 10.32 2.50 6.72
C TYR A 13 11.36 1.45 6.30
N LYS A 14 12.61 1.86 6.06
CA LYS A 14 13.71 0.94 5.73
C LYS A 14 14.01 -0.02 6.87
N ASP A 15 14.08 0.49 8.09
CA ASP A 15 14.38 -0.34 9.27
C ASP A 15 13.27 -1.34 9.55
N ARG A 16 12.01 -0.93 9.43
CA ARG A 16 10.87 -1.82 9.62
C ARG A 16 10.79 -2.89 8.54
N ILE A 17 11.08 -2.56 7.27
CA ILE A 17 11.21 -3.59 6.21
C ILE A 17 12.27 -4.62 6.57
N ARG A 18 13.44 -4.19 7.07
CA ARG A 18 14.51 -5.10 7.47
C ARG A 18 14.08 -6.01 8.61
N ILE A 19 13.47 -5.44 9.65
CA ILE A 19 12.95 -6.21 10.80
C ILE A 19 11.93 -7.26 10.32
N VAL A 20 10.96 -6.85 9.51
CA VAL A 20 9.93 -7.76 9.01
C VAL A 20 10.53 -8.86 8.13
N LEU A 21 11.50 -8.53 7.26
CA LEU A 21 12.21 -9.51 6.45
C LEU A 21 12.99 -10.51 7.32
N SER A 22 13.70 -10.04 8.34
CA SER A 22 14.42 -10.89 9.29
C SER A 22 13.45 -11.81 10.05
N THR A 23 12.32 -11.30 10.52
CA THR A 23 11.29 -12.12 11.18
C THR A 23 10.72 -13.17 10.25
N LEU A 24 10.47 -12.82 8.98
CA LEU A 24 10.00 -13.78 7.97
C LEU A 24 11.01 -14.89 7.71
N LEU A 25 12.31 -14.57 7.66
CA LEU A 25 13.37 -15.58 7.51
C LEU A 25 13.43 -16.53 8.70
N ILE A 26 13.27 -16.02 9.92
CA ILE A 26 13.23 -16.86 11.13
C ILE A 26 12.00 -17.77 11.10
N ILE A 27 10.81 -17.22 10.83
CA ILE A 27 9.58 -18.01 10.74
C ILE A 27 9.71 -19.06 9.62
N PHE A 28 10.26 -18.70 8.47
CA PHE A 28 10.53 -19.62 7.38
C PHE A 28 11.47 -20.75 7.81
N ALA A 29 12.59 -20.44 8.49
CA ALA A 29 13.53 -21.44 8.98
C ALA A 29 12.90 -22.38 10.02
N VAL A 30 12.10 -21.85 10.95
CA VAL A 30 11.36 -22.65 11.95
C VAL A 30 10.32 -23.53 11.28
N THR A 31 9.56 -22.98 10.32
CA THR A 31 8.55 -23.73 9.56
C THR A 31 9.22 -24.86 8.79
N PHE A 32 10.33 -24.57 8.10
CA PHE A 32 11.12 -25.57 7.39
C PHE A 32 11.62 -26.67 8.34
N TYR A 33 12.17 -26.29 9.50
CA TYR A 33 12.60 -27.25 10.52
C TYR A 33 11.46 -28.14 11.02
N ILE A 34 10.28 -27.60 11.31
CA ILE A 34 9.13 -28.39 11.80
C ILE A 34 8.63 -29.37 10.74
N PHE A 35 8.50 -28.93 9.48
CA PHE A 35 7.93 -29.75 8.41
C PHE A 35 8.91 -30.77 7.82
N TYR A 36 10.23 -30.53 7.93
CA TYR A 36 11.27 -31.39 7.36
C TYR A 36 12.22 -32.01 8.41
N SER A 37 11.99 -31.82 9.72
CA SER A 37 12.72 -32.57 10.75
C SER A 37 12.18 -34.01 10.83
N PRO A 38 13.03 -35.03 10.61
CA PRO A 38 12.61 -36.42 10.48
C PRO A 38 11.98 -37.03 11.75
N ASN A 39 12.11 -36.37 12.90
CA ASN A 39 11.68 -36.92 14.20
C ASN A 39 10.32 -36.41 14.70
N VAL A 40 9.70 -35.41 14.07
CA VAL A 40 8.55 -34.71 14.69
C VAL A 40 7.19 -35.25 14.23
N LEU A 41 7.09 -35.93 13.09
CA LEU A 41 5.80 -36.32 12.49
C LEU A 41 5.60 -37.81 12.22
N GLY A 42 6.38 -38.69 12.86
CA GLY A 42 6.00 -40.11 13.04
C GLY A 42 5.67 -40.90 11.78
N LEU A 43 6.09 -40.46 10.59
CA LEU A 43 5.93 -41.21 9.35
C LEU A 43 6.96 -42.33 9.34
N ARG A 44 6.60 -43.46 9.94
CA ARG A 44 7.26 -44.74 9.73
C ARG A 44 6.40 -45.53 8.73
N PRO A 45 6.65 -45.45 7.42
CA PRO A 45 6.12 -46.43 6.49
C PRO A 45 7.13 -47.57 6.48
N ASP A 46 6.83 -48.70 7.12
CA ASP A 46 7.45 -49.95 6.70
C ASP A 46 6.91 -50.22 5.28
N PRO A 47 7.74 -50.13 4.22
CA PRO A 47 7.23 -50.24 2.86
C PRO A 47 6.98 -51.72 2.51
N PRO A 48 5.93 -52.05 1.74
CA PRO A 48 5.78 -53.39 1.18
C PRO A 48 6.94 -53.69 0.20
N ASN A 49 7.48 -54.90 0.27
CA ASN A 49 8.70 -55.38 -0.41
C ASN A 49 8.69 -55.37 -1.97
N THR A 50 7.78 -54.67 -2.64
CA THR A 50 7.54 -54.82 -4.09
C THR A 50 7.97 -53.64 -4.96
N LEU A 51 8.55 -52.57 -4.37
CA LEU A 51 9.01 -51.39 -5.11
C LEU A 51 10.36 -50.91 -4.53
N PRO A 52 11.31 -50.42 -5.35
CA PRO A 52 12.60 -49.95 -4.86
C PRO A 52 12.40 -48.77 -3.89
N GLY A 53 12.70 -49.00 -2.61
CA GLY A 53 12.29 -48.14 -1.49
C GLY A 53 12.68 -46.67 -1.62
N GLY A 54 13.75 -46.36 -2.33
CA GLY A 54 14.20 -44.98 -2.56
C GLY A 54 13.26 -44.12 -3.40
N TRP A 55 12.46 -44.72 -4.31
CA TRP A 55 11.53 -43.97 -5.16
C TRP A 55 10.21 -43.67 -4.46
N ILE A 56 9.71 -44.61 -3.65
CA ILE A 56 8.49 -44.40 -2.86
C ILE A 56 8.74 -43.40 -1.74
N GLN A 57 9.86 -43.53 -1.02
CA GLN A 57 10.23 -42.57 0.03
C GLN A 57 10.45 -41.16 -0.52
N GLY A 58 11.03 -41.02 -1.72
CA GLY A 58 11.16 -39.72 -2.40
C GLY A 58 9.82 -39.10 -2.78
N LEU A 59 8.88 -39.89 -3.32
CA LEU A 59 7.56 -39.41 -3.72
C LEU A 59 6.64 -39.14 -2.52
N GLU A 60 6.64 -39.97 -1.47
CA GLU A 60 5.85 -39.73 -0.26
C GLU A 60 6.32 -38.49 0.50
N VAL A 61 7.63 -38.25 0.60
CA VAL A 61 8.17 -37.03 1.23
C VAL A 61 7.75 -35.79 0.45
N VAL A 62 7.77 -35.83 -0.90
CA VAL A 62 7.38 -34.72 -1.77
C VAL A 62 5.86 -34.48 -1.78
N THR A 63 5.05 -35.53 -1.71
CA THR A 63 3.57 -35.45 -1.78
C THR A 63 2.86 -35.45 -0.41
N SER A 64 3.61 -35.58 0.69
CA SER A 64 3.06 -35.56 2.05
C SER A 64 2.30 -34.26 2.35
N PHE A 65 1.33 -34.34 3.26
CA PHE A 65 0.61 -33.19 3.82
C PHE A 65 1.54 -32.05 4.30
N ASN A 66 2.80 -32.36 4.61
CA ASN A 66 3.83 -31.39 5.00
C ASN A 66 4.19 -30.41 3.88
N THR A 67 4.28 -30.87 2.63
CA THR A 67 4.61 -29.98 1.49
C THR A 67 3.46 -28.99 1.24
N ILE A 68 2.21 -29.46 1.35
CA ILE A 68 1.01 -28.60 1.21
C ILE A 68 0.95 -27.60 2.36
N GLY A 69 1.15 -28.05 3.61
CA GLY A 69 1.18 -27.18 4.79
C GLY A 69 2.28 -26.12 4.72
N PHE A 70 3.47 -26.49 4.24
CA PHE A 70 4.58 -25.57 4.01
C PHE A 70 4.24 -24.51 2.95
N LEU A 71 3.66 -24.90 1.82
CA LEU A 71 3.24 -23.96 0.77
C LEU A 71 2.17 -22.98 1.26
N ILE A 72 1.20 -23.46 2.05
CA ILE A 72 0.18 -22.61 2.67
C ILE A 72 0.83 -21.62 3.65
N ALA A 73 1.76 -22.08 4.50
CA ALA A 73 2.49 -21.21 5.42
C ALA A 73 3.30 -20.14 4.70
N LEU A 74 3.98 -20.50 3.61
CA LEU A 74 4.72 -19.56 2.76
C LEU A 74 3.78 -18.54 2.10
N ALA A 75 2.64 -18.99 1.58
CA ALA A 75 1.63 -18.09 1.01
C ALA A 75 1.11 -17.10 2.07
N LEU A 76 0.78 -17.56 3.28
CA LEU A 76 0.35 -16.71 4.39
C LEU A 76 1.43 -15.70 4.83
N MET A 77 2.70 -16.11 4.83
CA MET A 77 3.83 -15.22 5.09
C MET A 77 3.91 -14.09 4.06
N VAL A 78 3.82 -14.42 2.76
CA VAL A 78 3.84 -13.43 1.67
C VAL A 78 2.63 -12.49 1.74
N LEU A 79 1.44 -13.02 2.03
CA LEU A 79 0.22 -12.24 2.20
C LEU A 79 0.33 -11.27 3.38
N THR A 80 0.82 -11.74 4.53
CA THR A 80 1.06 -10.91 5.72
C THR A 80 2.07 -9.80 5.41
N PHE A 81 3.17 -10.12 4.73
CA PHE A 81 4.17 -9.12 4.32
C PHE A 81 3.57 -8.06 3.40
N ARG A 82 2.79 -8.49 2.40
CA ARG A 82 2.15 -7.59 1.43
C ARG A 82 1.08 -6.72 2.09
N PHE A 83 0.28 -7.30 2.98
CA PHE A 83 -0.71 -6.57 3.77
C PHE A 83 -0.03 -5.52 4.65
N TRP A 84 1.00 -5.91 5.41
CA TRP A 84 1.76 -4.99 6.27
C TRP A 84 2.41 -3.86 5.45
N SER A 85 3.06 -4.18 4.34
CA SER A 85 3.70 -3.18 3.46
C SER A 85 2.71 -2.20 2.82
N TRP A 86 1.47 -2.64 2.60
CA TRP A 86 0.38 -1.82 2.07
C TRP A 86 -0.27 -0.96 3.17
N ALA A 87 -0.57 -1.55 4.32
CA ALA A 87 -1.24 -0.90 5.44
C ALA A 87 -0.31 -0.03 6.30
N PHE A 88 1.01 -0.16 6.18
CA PHE A 88 1.93 0.60 7.00
C PHE A 88 2.29 1.96 6.37
N LEU A 89 1.94 3.04 7.06
CA LEU A 89 2.48 4.38 6.83
C LEU A 89 3.29 4.78 8.08
N PRO A 90 4.57 5.17 7.97
CA PRO A 90 5.34 5.63 9.12
C PRO A 90 4.67 6.82 9.80
N GLY A 91 4.63 6.82 11.14
CA GLY A 91 4.02 7.90 11.93
C GLY A 91 4.44 9.31 11.48
N PRO A 92 5.75 9.60 11.33
CA PRO A 92 6.21 10.93 10.89
C PRO A 92 5.71 11.34 9.50
N ALA A 93 5.54 10.38 8.56
CA ALA A 93 4.96 10.66 7.25
C ALA A 93 3.45 10.94 7.36
N SER A 94 2.75 10.25 8.26
CA SER A 94 1.33 10.56 8.53
C SER A 94 1.20 11.97 9.11
N THR A 95 1.97 12.30 10.14
CA THR A 95 1.96 13.64 10.77
C THR A 95 2.27 14.73 9.76
N TYR A 96 3.30 14.56 8.94
CA TYR A 96 3.65 15.51 7.86
C TYR A 96 2.49 15.71 6.87
N THR A 97 1.88 14.61 6.42
CA THR A 97 0.77 14.67 5.45
C THR A 97 -0.45 15.34 6.05
N LEU A 98 -0.80 15.01 7.30
CA LEU A 98 -1.91 15.62 8.03
C LEU A 98 -1.67 17.12 8.23
N SER A 99 -0.49 17.52 8.70
CA SER A 99 -0.18 18.93 8.95
C SER A 99 -0.26 19.78 7.68
N ILE A 100 0.18 19.24 6.55
CA ILE A 100 0.08 19.95 5.26
C ILE A 100 -1.39 20.07 4.84
N LEU A 101 -2.15 18.97 4.88
CA LEU A 101 -3.54 18.98 4.45
C LEU A 101 -4.40 19.91 5.32
N GLU A 102 -4.24 19.85 6.64
CA GLU A 102 -4.94 20.73 7.59
C GLU A 102 -4.52 22.19 7.43
N GLY A 103 -3.22 22.46 7.18
CA GLY A 103 -2.71 23.80 6.96
C GLY A 103 -3.27 24.49 5.69
N ILE A 104 -3.48 23.73 4.62
CA ILE A 104 -3.96 24.26 3.33
C ILE A 104 -5.47 24.45 3.32
N LEU A 105 -6.18 23.44 3.78
CA LEU A 105 -7.63 23.33 3.63
C LEU A 105 -8.36 24.10 4.72
N GLY A 106 -7.67 24.42 5.81
CA GLY A 106 -8.19 25.24 6.90
C GLY A 106 -9.00 24.44 7.92
N PRO A 107 -9.36 25.08 9.04
CA PRO A 107 -9.86 24.41 10.25
C PRO A 107 -11.26 23.80 10.10
N LYS A 108 -12.01 24.18 9.05
CA LYS A 108 -13.36 23.66 8.79
C LYS A 108 -13.36 22.34 8.02
N THR A 109 -12.20 21.90 7.54
CA THR A 109 -12.08 20.69 6.73
C THR A 109 -11.75 19.48 7.59
N SER A 110 -12.39 18.35 7.30
CA SER A 110 -12.15 17.11 8.02
C SER A 110 -11.19 16.23 7.23
N VAL A 111 -10.00 16.00 7.80
CA VAL A 111 -9.02 15.05 7.28
C VAL A 111 -9.10 13.78 8.11
N LYS A 112 -9.51 12.67 7.50
CA LYS A 112 -9.58 11.36 8.15
C LYS A 112 -8.57 10.41 7.52
N GLN A 113 -7.60 9.96 8.28
CA GLN A 113 -6.74 8.86 7.84
C GLN A 113 -7.57 7.57 7.78
N LEU A 114 -7.62 6.94 6.61
CA LEU A 114 -8.18 5.61 6.38
C LEU A 114 -7.10 4.54 6.66
N ILE A 115 -7.42 3.27 6.44
CA ILE A 115 -6.44 2.20 6.60
C ILE A 115 -5.21 2.44 5.71
N GLY A 116 -4.06 2.45 6.37
CA GLY A 116 -2.74 2.60 5.78
C GLY A 116 -2.45 3.98 5.22
N LYS A 117 -2.15 4.02 3.91
CA LYS A 117 -1.57 5.21 3.27
C LYS A 117 -2.61 6.12 2.63
N ARG A 118 -3.88 6.01 3.03
CA ARG A 118 -4.99 6.75 2.41
C ARG A 118 -5.58 7.74 3.40
N PHE A 119 -5.91 8.92 2.92
CA PHE A 119 -6.54 10.00 3.66
C PHE A 119 -7.78 10.43 2.89
N ARG A 120 -8.90 10.56 3.59
CA ARG A 120 -10.12 11.13 3.04
C ARG A 120 -10.26 12.56 3.53
N ILE A 121 -10.41 13.47 2.60
CA ILE A 121 -10.64 14.88 2.86
C ILE A 121 -12.11 15.16 2.60
N THR A 122 -12.76 15.83 3.55
CA THR A 122 -14.09 16.41 3.39
C THR A 122 -13.97 17.92 3.56
N LEU A 123 -14.28 18.63 2.49
CA LEU A 123 -14.31 20.10 2.45
C LEU A 123 -15.55 20.63 3.17
N ASP A 124 -15.53 21.92 3.49
CA ASP A 124 -16.61 22.65 4.18
C ASP A 124 -17.94 22.61 3.42
N ASN A 125 -17.89 22.65 2.08
CA ASN A 125 -19.03 22.53 1.18
C ASN A 125 -19.52 21.08 0.97
N GLY A 126 -18.98 20.10 1.70
CA GLY A 126 -19.35 18.69 1.61
C GLY A 126 -18.68 17.91 0.47
N LEU A 127 -17.87 18.56 -0.38
CA LEU A 127 -17.09 17.86 -1.41
C LEU A 127 -16.04 16.96 -0.77
N GLN A 128 -15.78 15.81 -1.40
CA GLN A 128 -14.85 14.81 -0.88
C GLN A 128 -13.85 14.38 -1.94
N PHE A 129 -12.61 14.22 -1.51
CA PHE A 129 -11.55 13.61 -2.30
C PHE A 129 -10.62 12.78 -1.43
N ASP A 130 -9.96 11.81 -2.05
CA ASP A 130 -9.05 10.89 -1.39
C ASP A 130 -7.60 11.22 -1.81
N VAL A 131 -6.69 11.27 -0.83
CA VAL A 131 -5.24 11.40 -1.00
C VAL A 131 -4.60 10.07 -0.61
N ALA A 132 -3.84 9.46 -1.51
CA ALA A 132 -3.08 8.25 -1.23
C ALA A 132 -1.57 8.55 -1.26
N CYS A 133 -0.89 8.35 -0.15
CA CYS A 133 0.56 8.39 -0.07
C CYS A 133 1.13 7.06 -0.63
N LEU A 134 2.06 7.18 -1.56
CA LEU A 134 2.80 6.07 -2.16
C LEU A 134 4.25 6.19 -1.67
N ILE A 135 4.75 5.08 -1.13
CA ILE A 135 6.13 5.01 -0.63
C ILE A 135 6.96 4.30 -1.68
N LYS A 136 7.98 5.00 -2.20
CA LYS A 136 8.96 4.52 -3.19
C LYS A 136 8.28 4.02 -4.47
N GLU A 137 7.88 4.95 -5.33
CA GLU A 137 7.38 4.62 -6.65
C GLU A 137 8.53 4.11 -7.53
N LYS A 138 8.30 3.05 -8.31
CA LYS A 138 9.35 2.50 -9.19
C LYS A 138 9.58 3.51 -10.33
N GLY A 139 10.81 4.04 -10.44
CA GLY A 139 11.21 4.93 -11.53
C GLY A 139 11.27 6.42 -11.17
N THR A 140 11.04 6.80 -9.91
CA THR A 140 11.28 8.15 -9.40
C THR A 140 12.32 8.11 -8.27
N ASP A 141 13.12 9.18 -8.14
CA ASP A 141 14.06 9.34 -7.01
C ASP A 141 13.35 9.74 -5.70
N GLU A 142 12.05 10.07 -5.79
CA GLU A 142 11.22 10.50 -4.68
C GLU A 142 10.72 9.32 -3.84
N TRP A 143 10.86 9.47 -2.52
CA TRP A 143 10.45 8.42 -1.58
C TRP A 143 8.97 8.47 -1.21
N PHE A 144 8.35 9.64 -1.30
CA PHE A 144 6.95 9.85 -0.95
C PHE A 144 6.28 10.62 -2.08
N THR A 145 5.39 9.96 -2.80
CA THR A 145 4.53 10.58 -3.81
C THR A 145 3.09 10.52 -3.31
N TYR A 146 2.28 11.48 -3.71
CA TYR A 146 0.90 11.61 -3.27
C TYR A 146 -0.03 11.59 -4.48
N ARG A 147 -1.01 10.70 -4.44
CA ARG A 147 -2.03 10.61 -5.47
C ARG A 147 -3.32 11.22 -4.95
N LEU A 148 -3.70 12.35 -5.54
CA LEU A 148 -4.98 13.03 -5.31
C LEU A 148 -6.02 12.44 -6.25
N SER A 149 -7.20 12.10 -5.73
CA SER A 149 -8.29 11.56 -6.53
C SER A 149 -9.66 12.03 -6.04
N SER A 150 -10.48 12.55 -6.95
CA SER A 150 -11.83 12.99 -6.61
C SER A 150 -12.77 11.81 -6.55
N LYS A 151 -13.93 12.00 -5.93
CA LYS A 151 -15.10 11.16 -6.22
C LYS A 151 -15.48 11.25 -7.70
N ILE A 152 -16.30 10.30 -8.14
CA ILE A 152 -16.89 10.33 -9.48
C ILE A 152 -17.67 11.64 -9.61
N VAL A 153 -17.30 12.43 -10.60
CA VAL A 153 -17.98 13.66 -10.97
C VAL A 153 -19.16 13.26 -11.86
N GLN A 154 -20.36 13.66 -11.45
CA GLN A 154 -21.58 13.39 -12.22
C GLN A 154 -21.82 14.53 -13.21
N GLY A 155 -21.95 14.19 -14.48
CA GLY A 155 -22.22 15.15 -15.55
C GLY A 155 -22.00 14.52 -16.92
N ASN A 156 -22.74 14.99 -17.92
CA ASN A 156 -22.69 14.43 -19.28
C ASN A 156 -21.57 15.03 -20.13
N ASP A 157 -20.96 16.14 -19.69
CA ASP A 157 -19.95 16.86 -20.46
C ASP A 157 -18.52 16.50 -20.04
N VAL A 158 -18.07 15.35 -20.54
CA VAL A 158 -16.72 14.83 -20.29
C VAL A 158 -15.64 15.79 -20.81
N ASP A 159 -15.90 16.50 -21.91
CA ASP A 159 -14.91 17.37 -22.55
C ASP A 159 -14.68 18.64 -21.74
N ASP A 160 -15.72 19.20 -21.13
CA ASP A 160 -15.57 20.35 -20.24
C ASP A 160 -14.83 19.99 -18.94
N PHE A 161 -15.09 18.82 -18.34
CA PHE A 161 -14.29 18.35 -17.21
C PHE A 161 -12.83 18.11 -17.58
N ARG A 162 -12.56 17.64 -18.80
CA ARG A 162 -11.20 17.46 -19.31
C ARG A 162 -10.48 18.81 -19.47
N LYS A 163 -11.16 19.83 -20.00
CA LYS A 163 -10.60 21.20 -20.10
C LYS A 163 -10.31 21.78 -18.71
N ILE A 164 -11.23 21.62 -17.75
CA ILE A 164 -11.02 22.05 -16.37
C ILE A 164 -9.82 21.34 -15.75
N ALA A 165 -9.69 20.03 -15.96
CA ALA A 165 -8.56 19.24 -15.46
C ALA A 165 -7.23 19.77 -16.04
N LEU A 166 -7.15 19.94 -17.36
CA LEU A 166 -5.94 20.40 -18.04
C LEU A 166 -5.53 21.82 -17.60
N ARG A 167 -6.49 22.73 -17.42
CA ARG A 167 -6.23 24.10 -16.92
C ARG A 167 -5.58 24.11 -15.53
N HIS A 168 -5.84 23.10 -14.70
CA HIS A 168 -5.29 22.98 -13.34
C HIS A 168 -4.14 21.96 -13.25
N GLY A 169 -3.64 21.46 -14.38
CA GLY A 169 -2.56 20.46 -14.42
C GLY A 169 -2.97 19.09 -13.84
N LEU A 170 -4.23 18.72 -14.00
CA LEU A 170 -4.82 17.46 -13.54
C LEU A 170 -5.15 16.57 -14.74
N SER A 171 -5.24 15.27 -14.48
CA SER A 171 -5.78 14.32 -15.45
C SER A 171 -7.23 14.01 -15.11
N PHE A 172 -8.11 13.98 -16.12
CA PHE A 172 -9.46 13.43 -15.97
C PHE A 172 -9.49 11.99 -16.51
N LYS A 173 -9.73 11.00 -15.63
CA LYS A 173 -9.78 9.57 -15.98
C LYS A 173 -10.90 8.88 -15.20
N ASN A 174 -11.67 8.01 -15.87
CA ASN A 174 -12.79 7.29 -15.26
C ASN A 174 -13.78 8.19 -14.52
N HIS A 175 -14.13 9.33 -15.12
CA HIS A 175 -15.02 10.34 -14.53
C HIS A 175 -14.52 10.94 -13.21
N ARG A 176 -13.19 10.98 -13.00
CA ARG A 176 -12.55 11.51 -11.80
C ARG A 176 -11.37 12.41 -12.16
N PHE A 177 -11.17 13.45 -11.36
CA PHE A 177 -9.92 14.19 -11.36
C PHE A 177 -8.87 13.38 -10.61
N VAL A 178 -7.71 13.18 -11.23
CA VAL A 178 -6.58 12.44 -10.68
C VAL A 178 -5.30 13.19 -10.97
N THR A 179 -4.44 13.31 -9.97
CA THR A 179 -3.06 13.78 -10.15
C THR A 179 -2.13 13.06 -9.19
N SER A 180 -0.85 12.97 -9.56
CA SER A 180 0.22 12.43 -8.72
C SER A 180 1.26 13.52 -8.54
N VAL A 181 1.67 13.76 -7.30
CA VAL A 181 2.45 14.93 -6.91
C VAL A 181 3.53 14.53 -5.92
N SER A 182 4.66 15.21 -5.97
CA SER A 182 5.74 15.03 -4.99
C SER A 182 5.34 15.58 -3.63
N SER A 183 6.12 15.29 -2.59
CA SER A 183 5.97 15.95 -1.28
C SER A 183 6.02 17.47 -1.38
N ASP A 184 6.91 17.98 -2.22
CA ASP A 184 7.21 19.40 -2.32
C ASP A 184 6.11 20.16 -3.08
N GLU A 185 5.47 19.48 -4.04
CA GLU A 185 4.32 20.02 -4.77
C GLU A 185 2.97 19.78 -4.10
N LEU A 186 2.94 18.96 -3.03
CA LEU A 186 1.69 18.57 -2.37
C LEU A 186 0.83 19.78 -2.03
N LEU A 187 1.47 20.86 -1.57
CA LEU A 187 0.77 22.08 -1.17
C LEU A 187 0.05 22.75 -2.34
N ASN A 188 0.82 23.16 -3.35
CA ASN A 188 0.30 23.91 -4.50
C ASN A 188 -0.70 23.08 -5.29
N ARG A 189 -0.44 21.79 -5.47
CA ARG A 189 -1.30 20.90 -6.25
C ARG A 189 -2.59 20.55 -5.56
N THR A 190 -2.59 20.39 -4.24
CA THR A 190 -3.83 20.16 -3.48
C THR A 190 -4.74 21.38 -3.59
N PHE A 191 -4.20 22.60 -3.53
CA PHE A 191 -4.97 23.83 -3.72
C PHE A 191 -5.56 23.97 -5.14
N LEU A 192 -4.78 23.68 -6.18
CA LEU A 192 -5.30 23.67 -7.55
C LEU A 192 -6.36 22.58 -7.74
N PHE A 193 -6.19 21.44 -7.08
CA PHE A 193 -7.13 20.33 -7.11
C PHE A 193 -8.48 20.71 -6.50
N THR A 194 -8.50 21.38 -5.34
CA THR A 194 -9.75 21.83 -4.72
C THR A 194 -10.45 22.88 -5.57
N LYS A 195 -9.72 23.82 -6.18
CA LYS A 195 -10.29 24.79 -7.13
C LYS A 195 -10.96 24.12 -8.32
N ALA A 196 -10.29 23.15 -8.95
CA ALA A 196 -10.88 22.40 -10.06
C ALA A 196 -12.15 21.66 -9.65
N LEU A 197 -12.17 21.08 -8.44
CA LEU A 197 -13.33 20.38 -7.87
C LEU A 197 -14.52 21.31 -7.61
N LEU A 198 -14.24 22.54 -7.16
CA LEU A 198 -15.25 23.58 -6.94
C LEU A 198 -15.91 23.97 -8.27
N ILE A 199 -15.10 24.30 -9.29
CA ILE A 199 -15.59 24.70 -10.61
C ILE A 199 -16.41 23.58 -11.27
N ALA A 200 -15.99 22.32 -11.09
CA ALA A 200 -16.68 21.18 -11.69
C ALA A 200 -18.05 20.87 -11.06
N ASN A 201 -18.27 21.20 -9.78
CA ASN A 201 -19.56 20.94 -9.10
C ASN A 201 -20.47 22.16 -9.02
N PHE A 202 -19.89 23.36 -9.15
CA PHE A 202 -20.63 24.62 -9.23
C PHE A 202 -20.20 25.33 -10.51
N PRO A 203 -20.68 24.87 -11.69
CA PRO A 203 -20.43 25.60 -12.92
C PRO A 203 -21.06 26.99 -12.80
N LEU A 204 -20.24 28.02 -13.02
CA LEU A 204 -20.67 29.41 -13.13
C LEU A 204 -21.62 29.59 -14.32
#